data_AF-A0A5K1EVI7-F1
#
_entry.id   AF-A0A5K1EVI7-F1
#
_cell.length_a   1.000
_cell.length_b   1.000
_cell.length_c   1.000
_cell.angle_alpha   90.00
_cell.angle_beta   90.00
_cell.angle_gamma   90.00
#
_symmetry.space_group_name_H-M   'P 1'
#
loop_
_entity.id
_entity.type
_entity.pdbx_description
1 polymer ?
#
loop_
_entity_poly.entity_id
_entity_poly.type
_entity_poly.pdbx_seq_one_letter_code
_entity_poly.pdbx_strand_id
1 'polypeptide(L)' 'VEQLHKIFKLCGSPSDEYWRKSKLPHATIFKPQQPYEGCLQDTLKDIPESAISLIKTLLSVEPYKRGTASTALASE' A
#
# COMPACT_ATOMS: atom_id res chain seq x y z
N VAL A 1 -15.85 -5.54 -1.47
CA VAL A 1 -15.10 -5.70 -0.21
C VAL A 1 -13.92 -6.65 -0.35
N GLU A 2 -14.04 -7.78 -1.06
CA GLU A 2 -12.93 -8.75 -1.20
C GLU A 2 -11.64 -8.16 -1.79
N GLN A 3 -11.73 -7.27 -2.78
CA GLN A 3 -10.53 -6.73 -3.43
C GLN A 3 -9.68 -5.88 -2.49
N LEU A 4 -10.31 -5.07 -1.62
CA LEU A 4 -9.57 -4.27 -0.64
C LEU A 4 -8.84 -5.16 0.36
N HIS A 5 -9.45 -6.27 0.80
CA HIS A 5 -8.78 -7.23 1.65
C HIS A 5 -7.56 -7.87 0.97
N LYS A 6 -7.66 -8.20 -0.32
CA LYS A 6 -6.50 -8.72 -1.08
C LYS A 6 -5.38 -7.69 -1.19
N ILE A 7 -5.74 -6.43 -1.46
CA ILE A 7 -4.77 -5.32 -1.52
C ILE A 7 -4.10 -5.13 -0.15
N PHE A 8 -4.84 -5.07 0.96
CA PHE A 8 -4.24 -4.86 2.28
C PHE A 8 -3.41 -6.05 2.76
N LYS A 9 -3.78 -7.29 2.41
CA LYS A 9 -2.95 -8.47 2.69
C LYS A 9 -1.58 -8.38 2.00
N LEU A 10 -1.53 -7.84 0.80
CA LEU A 10 -0.27 -7.70 0.05
C LEU A 10 0.52 -6.46 0.49
N CYS A 11 -0.11 -5.28 0.44
CA CYS A 11 0.54 -3.98 0.60
C CYS A 11 0.57 -3.47 2.05
N GLY A 12 -0.14 -4.13 2.97
CA GLY A 12 -0.37 -3.66 4.32
C GLY A 12 -1.62 -2.77 4.44
N SER A 13 -2.12 -2.62 5.67
CA SER A 13 -3.25 -1.72 5.95
C SER A 13 -2.81 -0.26 6.09
N PRO A 14 -3.66 0.71 5.71
CA PRO A 14 -3.39 2.12 6.03
C PRO A 14 -3.33 2.37 7.53
N SER A 15 -2.60 3.41 7.92
CA SER A 15 -2.58 3.90 9.30
C SER A 15 -3.97 4.36 9.80
N ASP A 16 -4.17 4.34 11.12
CA ASP A 16 -5.38 4.88 11.75
C ASP A 16 -5.59 6.36 11.43
N GLU A 17 -4.50 7.13 11.33
CA GLU A 17 -4.54 8.53 10.95
C GLU A 17 -5.11 8.72 9.55
N TYR A 18 -4.70 7.87 8.60
CA TYR A 18 -5.28 7.88 7.26
C TYR A 18 -6.79 7.66 7.32
N TRP A 19 -7.27 6.65 8.04
CA TRP A 19 -8.71 6.39 8.17
C TRP A 19 -9.49 7.55 8.80
N ARG A 20 -8.91 8.25 9.78
CA ARG A 20 -9.54 9.44 10.39
C ARG A 20 -9.61 10.64 9.45
N LYS A 21 -8.57 10.87 8.66
CA LYS A 21 -8.49 12.00 7.71
C LYS A 21 -9.24 11.72 6.41
N SER A 22 -9.36 10.45 6.04
CA SER A 22 -9.91 10.03 4.77
C SER A 22 -11.43 10.21 4.75
N LYS A 23 -11.92 11.04 3.81
CA LYS A 23 -13.36 11.26 3.58
C LYS A 23 -13.97 10.14 2.74
N LEU A 24 -13.54 8.89 2.97
CA LEU A 24 -14.01 7.76 2.17
C LEU A 24 -15.46 7.44 2.55
N PRO A 25 -16.37 7.35 1.56
CA PRO A 25 -17.71 6.85 1.83
C PRO A 25 -17.58 5.43 2.39
N HIS A 26 -18.28 5.16 3.49
CA HIS A 26 -18.29 3.86 4.17
C HIS A 26 -16.92 3.38 4.70
N ALA A 27 -16.04 4.29 5.12
CA ALA A 27 -14.73 3.97 5.71
C ALA A 27 -14.78 2.89 6.82
N THR A 28 -15.83 2.86 7.63
CA THR A 28 -16.03 1.84 8.69
C THR A 28 -16.28 0.43 8.16
N ILE A 29 -16.83 0.28 6.95
CA ILE A 29 -17.06 -1.03 6.29
C ILE A 29 -15.76 -1.56 5.68
N PHE A 30 -14.87 -0.66 5.26
CA PHE A 30 -13.62 -1.02 4.58
C PHE A 30 -12.43 -1.10 5.52
N LYS A 31 -12.48 -0.47 6.69
CA LYS A 31 -11.43 -0.58 7.69
C LYS A 31 -11.40 -2.02 8.23
N PRO A 32 -10.28 -2.74 8.07
CA PRO A 32 -10.18 -4.09 8.59
C PRO A 32 -10.17 -4.06 10.13
N GLN A 33 -10.73 -5.10 10.76
CA GLN A 33 -10.74 -5.21 12.23
C GLN A 33 -9.34 -5.35 12.81
N GLN A 34 -8.44 -6.04 12.09
CA GLN A 34 -7.03 -6.16 12.42
C GLN A 34 -6.19 -5.60 11.27
N PRO A 35 -5.16 -4.78 11.54
CA PRO A 35 -4.27 -4.31 10.51
C PRO A 35 -3.49 -5.48 9.92
N TYR A 36 -3.38 -5.48 8.59
CA TYR A 36 -2.52 -6.40 7.85
C TYR A 36 -1.09 -5.84 7.80
N GLU A 37 -0.13 -6.68 8.16
CA GLU A 37 1.29 -6.50 7.82
C GLU A 37 1.47 -6.86 6.34
N GLY A 38 2.04 -5.95 5.55
CA GLY A 38 2.24 -6.19 4.12
C GLY A 38 3.35 -7.21 3.86
N CYS A 39 3.10 -8.18 2.97
CA CYS A 39 4.04 -9.24 2.61
C CYS A 39 4.68 -9.05 1.22
N LEU A 40 4.72 -7.81 0.70
CA LEU A 40 5.31 -7.49 -0.61
C LEU A 40 6.75 -7.98 -0.76
N GLN A 41 7.57 -7.91 0.30
CA GLN A 41 8.96 -8.38 0.25
C GLN A 41 9.04 -9.89 0.05
N ASP A 42 8.27 -10.64 0.83
CA ASP A 42 8.25 -12.10 0.76
C ASP A 42 7.68 -12.59 -0.57
N THR A 43 6.69 -11.85 -1.10
CA THR A 43 6.01 -12.18 -2.36
C THR A 43 6.89 -11.91 -3.58
N LEU A 44 7.74 -10.88 -3.52
CA LEU A 44 8.57 -10.42 -4.65
C LEU A 44 10.06 -10.70 -4.45
N LYS A 45 10.42 -11.63 -3.56
CA LYS A 45 11.81 -11.96 -3.19
C LYS A 45 12.74 -12.35 -4.35
N ASP A 46 12.18 -12.77 -5.48
CA ASP A 46 12.92 -13.18 -6.67
C ASP A 46 13.27 -11.99 -7.60
N ILE A 47 12.86 -10.77 -7.23
CA ILE A 47 13.09 -9.53 -7.97
C ILE A 47 14.24 -8.75 -7.30
N PRO A 48 15.04 -7.94 -8.04
CA PRO A 48 16.05 -7.07 -7.44
C PRO A 48 15.48 -6.14 -6.36
N GLU A 49 16.25 -5.94 -5.28
CA GLU A 49 15.83 -5.13 -4.14
C GLU A 49 15.46 -3.68 -4.52
N SER A 50 16.18 -3.09 -5.48
CA SER A 50 15.87 -1.75 -6.02
C SER A 50 14.46 -1.70 -6.63
N ALA A 51 14.10 -2.69 -7.45
CA ALA A 51 12.77 -2.81 -8.04
C ALA A 51 11.69 -3.11 -6.98
N ILE A 52 11.98 -3.91 -5.96
CA ILE A 52 11.06 -4.12 -4.82
C ILE A 52 10.80 -2.79 -4.10
N SER A 53 11.83 -1.98 -3.87
CA SER A 53 11.70 -0.66 -3.25
C SER A 53 10.81 0.28 -4.07
N LEU A 54 11.00 0.31 -5.39
CA LEU A 54 10.16 1.07 -6.31
C LEU A 54 8.71 0.59 -6.27
N ILE A 55 8.47 -0.72 -6.37
CA ILE A 55 7.13 -1.31 -6.33
C ILE A 55 6.41 -1.00 -5.01
N LYS A 56 7.10 -1.08 -3.86
CA LYS A 56 6.52 -0.69 -2.56
C LYS A 56 6.04 0.75 -2.54
N THR A 57 6.83 1.65 -3.13
CA THR A 57 6.45 3.05 -3.25
C THR A 57 5.21 3.18 -4.13
N LEU A 58 5.23 2.62 -5.34
CA LEU A 58 4.11 2.69 -6.30
C LEU A 58 2.83 2.01 -5.81
N LEU A 59 2.92 0.97 -4.98
CA LEU A 59 1.78 0.24 -4.43
C LEU A 59 1.34 0.72 -3.04
N SER A 60 1.90 1.85 -2.57
CA SER A 60 1.49 2.44 -1.29
C SER A 60 -0.02 2.73 -1.28
N VAL A 61 -0.68 2.25 -0.23
CA VAL A 61 -2.13 2.38 -0.07
C VAL A 61 -2.55 3.83 0.19
N GLU A 62 -1.71 4.57 0.92
CA GLU A 62 -1.87 6.00 1.18
C GLU A 62 -1.37 6.81 -0.04
N PRO A 63 -2.24 7.57 -0.75
CA PRO A 63 -1.87 8.18 -2.03
C PRO A 63 -0.65 9.12 -1.97
N TYR A 64 -0.49 9.87 -0.88
CA TYR A 64 0.63 10.80 -0.72
C TYR A 64 1.99 10.10 -0.52
N LYS A 65 2.00 8.80 -0.19
CA LYS A 65 3.23 8.01 -0.11
C LYS A 65 3.64 7.41 -1.47
N ARG A 66 2.77 7.46 -2.48
CA ARG A 66 2.97 6.75 -3.76
C ARG A 66 4.04 7.36 -4.68
N GLY A 67 4.47 8.59 -4.39
CA GLY A 67 5.37 9.33 -5.27
C GLY A 67 4.69 9.74 -6.60
N THR A 68 5.51 10.20 -7.54
CA THR A 68 5.09 10.65 -8.87
C THR A 68 5.82 9.86 -9.96
N ALA A 69 5.38 9.99 -11.21
CA ALA A 69 6.09 9.42 -12.35
C ALA A 69 7.54 9.94 -12.44
N SER A 70 7.77 11.22 -12.13
CA SER A 70 9.11 11.81 -12.15
C SER A 70 10.03 11.21 -11.07
N THR A 71 9.52 10.97 -9.87
CA THR A 71 10.32 10.37 -8.79
C THR A 71 10.59 8.90 -9.05
N ALA A 72 9.65 8.18 -9.69
CA ALA A 72 9.84 6.80 -10.10
C ALA A 72 10.95 6.67 -11.15
N LEU A 73 10.93 7.52 -12.18
CA LEU A 73 11.97 7.54 -13.22
C LEU A 73 13.36 7.87 -12.66
N ALA A 74 13.43 8.72 -11.63
CA ALA A 74 14.71 9.08 -10.99
C ALA A 74 15.27 7.97 -10.06
N SER A 75 14.51 6.90 -9.80
CA SER A 75 14.89 5.79 -8.92
C SER A 75 15.28 4.51 -9.66
N GLU A 76 15.19 4.51 -10.98
CA GLU A 76 15.76 3.49 -11.88
C GLU A 76 17.26 3.72 -12.07
#